data_AF-Q0YUC6-F1
#
_entry.id   AF-Q0YUC6-F1
#
_cell.length_a   1.000
_cell.length_b   1.000
_cell.length_c   1.000
_cell.angle_alpha   90.00
_cell.angle_beta   90.00
_cell.angle_gamma   90.00
#
_symmetry.space_group_name_H-M   'P 1'
#
loop_
_entity.id
_entity.type
_entity.pdbx_description
1 polymer ?
#
loop_
_entity_poly.entity_id
_entity_poly.type
_entity_poly.pdbx_seq_one_letter_code
_entity_poly.pdbx_strand_id
1 'polypeptide(L)'
;MAADSSTQSALSFSGKLYTVLLGAAIILLTTTVPYLTLLNVFLFAGVFLAGTIALNHTILRFQVRLPYSEAFFLGCVAGMAGGVLSESVTFLLMQQFNYRPGAESLSLIIDWALEMAKGKPELQDQVQALVTAEKLALAPVKLSFRELLMNMAFSGAFYAPMTGLGAAYAVLRLKRKAKKG
;
A
#
# COMPACT_ATOMS: atom_id res chain seq x y z
N MET A 1 -37.89 15.83 -11.09
CA MET A 1 -36.63 15.13 -11.41
C MET A 1 -35.75 16.11 -12.17
N ALA A 2 -34.85 16.79 -11.47
CA ALA A 2 -33.92 17.73 -12.10
C ALA A 2 -32.72 16.93 -12.62
N ALA A 3 -32.41 17.13 -13.90
CA ALA A 3 -31.33 16.44 -14.61
C ALA A 3 -29.97 16.67 -13.92
N ASP A 4 -29.28 15.56 -13.62
CA ASP A 4 -27.88 15.54 -13.19
C ASP A 4 -27.02 16.22 -14.26
N SER A 5 -26.66 17.47 -13.98
CA SER A 5 -25.85 18.30 -14.85
C SER A 5 -24.37 18.06 -14.53
N SER A 6 -23.66 17.59 -15.55
CA SER A 6 -22.20 17.56 -15.71
C SER A 6 -21.38 16.89 -14.61
N THR A 7 -20.88 15.72 -15.00
CA THR A 7 -19.80 14.88 -14.50
C THR A 7 -18.44 15.62 -14.37
N GLN A 8 -18.40 16.81 -13.77
CA GLN A 8 -17.14 17.46 -13.41
C GLN A 8 -16.76 17.03 -12.00
N SER A 9 -15.67 16.27 -11.93
CA SER A 9 -14.93 16.01 -10.70
C SER A 9 -14.77 17.30 -9.90
N ALA A 10 -15.25 17.30 -8.66
CA ALA A 10 -15.22 18.47 -7.78
C ALA A 10 -13.79 18.89 -7.41
N LEU A 11 -12.79 18.04 -7.68
CA LEU A 11 -11.41 18.25 -7.35
C LEU A 11 -10.64 18.86 -8.53
N SER A 12 -9.95 19.97 -8.28
CA SER A 12 -9.03 20.56 -9.26
C SER A 12 -7.90 19.57 -9.62
N PHE A 13 -7.26 19.77 -10.78
CA PHE A 13 -6.12 18.95 -11.19
C PHE A 13 -5.03 18.91 -10.12
N SER A 14 -4.73 20.05 -9.50
CA SER A 14 -3.76 20.15 -8.39
C SER A 14 -4.16 19.29 -7.19
N GLY A 15 -5.46 19.21 -6.85
CA GLY A 15 -5.95 18.34 -5.78
C GLY A 15 -5.82 16.85 -6.12
N LYS A 16 -6.08 16.47 -7.37
CA LYS A 16 -5.90 15.08 -7.84
C LYS A 16 -4.43 14.68 -7.77
N LEU A 17 -3.56 15.53 -8.31
CA LEU A 17 -2.12 15.31 -8.29
C LEU A 17 -1.60 15.21 -6.85
N TYR A 18 -2.02 16.12 -5.97
CA TYR A 18 -1.67 16.07 -4.55
C TYR A 18 -2.11 14.76 -3.89
N THR A 19 -3.33 14.29 -4.18
CA THR A 19 -3.84 13.01 -3.66
C THR A 19 -2.96 11.84 -4.09
N VAL A 20 -2.64 11.78 -5.39
CA VAL A 20 -1.83 10.69 -5.97
C VAL A 20 -0.42 10.71 -5.39
N LEU A 21 0.23 11.89 -5.34
CA LEU A 21 1.59 12.01 -4.81
C LEU A 21 1.65 11.66 -3.32
N LEU A 22 0.70 12.14 -2.52
CA LEU A 22 0.65 11.84 -1.09
C LEU A 22 0.41 10.35 -0.84
N GLY A 23 -0.54 9.75 -1.56
CA GLY A 23 -0.81 8.31 -1.46
C GLY A 23 0.40 7.47 -1.88
N ALA A 24 1.02 7.81 -3.02
CA ALA A 24 2.21 7.13 -3.50
C ALA A 24 3.41 7.27 -2.54
N ALA A 25 3.61 8.43 -1.93
CA ALA A 25 4.65 8.65 -0.94
C ALA A 25 4.43 7.80 0.32
N ILE A 26 3.19 7.69 0.82
CA ILE A 26 2.87 6.84 1.98
C ILE A 26 3.05 5.36 1.61
N ILE A 27 2.63 4.93 0.42
CA ILE A 27 2.86 3.56 -0.06
C ILE A 27 4.35 3.28 -0.10
N LEU A 28 5.14 4.16 -0.70
CA LEU A 28 6.60 4.03 -0.76
C LEU A 28 7.17 3.87 0.65
N LEU A 29 6.85 4.77 1.57
CA LEU A 29 7.33 4.69 2.96
C LEU A 29 6.93 3.37 3.64
N THR A 30 5.67 2.96 3.52
CA THR A 30 5.17 1.73 4.16
C THR A 30 5.68 0.44 3.48
N THR A 31 6.25 0.53 2.29
CA THR A 31 6.78 -0.64 1.55
C THR A 31 8.31 -0.70 1.54
N THR A 32 9.01 0.40 1.79
CA THR A 32 10.48 0.44 1.76
C THR A 32 11.13 0.63 3.13
N VAL A 33 10.47 1.34 4.05
CA VAL A 33 11.06 1.67 5.36
C VAL A 33 11.00 0.46 6.29
N PRO A 34 12.13 0.09 6.94
CA PRO A 34 12.19 -0.88 8.02
C PRO A 34 11.02 -0.78 9.00
N TYR A 35 10.50 -1.91 9.44
CA TYR A 35 9.38 -2.04 10.38
C TYR A 35 8.02 -1.51 9.90
N LEU A 36 7.95 -0.46 9.09
CA LEU A 36 6.68 0.02 8.50
C LEU A 36 6.11 -0.98 7.49
N THR A 37 6.98 -1.79 6.89
CA THR A 37 6.59 -2.94 6.05
C THR A 37 5.73 -3.96 6.79
N LEU A 38 5.82 -4.06 8.13
CA LEU A 38 4.93 -4.90 8.93
C LEU A 38 3.46 -4.48 8.81
N LEU A 39 3.17 -3.19 8.61
CA LEU A 39 1.80 -2.73 8.38
C LEU A 39 1.18 -3.36 7.13
N ASN A 40 2.01 -3.70 6.15
CA ASN A 40 1.52 -4.33 4.92
C ASN A 40 1.40 -5.85 5.04
N VAL A 41 2.13 -6.48 5.98
CA VAL A 41 1.94 -7.90 6.32
C VAL A 41 0.54 -8.14 6.88
N PHE A 42 0.00 -7.20 7.67
CA PHE A 42 -1.39 -7.24 8.15
C PHE A 42 -2.37 -6.75 7.08
N LEU A 43 -2.69 -7.61 6.11
CA LEU A 43 -3.72 -7.37 5.09
C LEU A 43 -3.55 -6.06 4.29
N PHE A 44 -2.31 -5.69 3.94
CA PHE A 44 -2.01 -4.44 3.23
C PHE A 44 -2.53 -3.18 3.96
N ALA A 45 -2.56 -3.18 5.30
CA ALA A 45 -3.09 -2.06 6.07
C ALA A 45 -2.35 -0.75 5.81
N GLY A 46 -1.04 -0.78 5.56
CA GLY A 46 -0.27 0.41 5.16
C GLY A 46 -0.78 1.02 3.84
N VAL A 47 -0.98 0.19 2.81
CA VAL A 47 -1.54 0.59 1.50
C VAL A 47 -2.99 1.10 1.62
N PHE A 48 -3.80 0.48 2.48
CA PHE A 48 -5.15 0.96 2.79
C PHE A 48 -5.12 2.34 3.47
N LEU A 49 -4.27 2.49 4.50
CA LEU A 49 -4.10 3.75 5.23
C LEU A 49 -3.59 4.86 4.32
N ALA A 50 -2.72 4.55 3.35
CA ALA A 50 -2.28 5.53 2.36
C ALA A 50 -3.47 6.17 1.63
N GLY A 51 -4.43 5.37 1.18
CA GLY A 51 -5.64 5.86 0.53
C GLY A 51 -6.52 6.66 1.48
N THR A 52 -6.70 6.18 2.71
CA THR A 52 -7.49 6.89 3.73
C THR A 52 -6.90 8.25 4.08
N ILE A 53 -5.59 8.31 4.34
CA ILE A 53 -4.90 9.53 4.75
C ILE A 53 -4.84 10.51 3.58
N ALA A 54 -4.48 10.05 2.37
CA ALA A 54 -4.37 10.89 1.20
C ALA A 54 -5.70 11.59 0.86
N LEU A 55 -6.81 10.85 0.83
CA LEU A 55 -8.11 11.47 0.56
C LEU A 55 -8.61 12.32 1.71
N ASN A 56 -8.42 11.89 2.96
CA ASN A 56 -8.83 12.69 4.12
C ASN A 56 -8.13 14.05 4.13
N HIS A 57 -6.82 14.09 3.95
CA HIS A 57 -6.07 15.35 3.88
C HIS A 57 -6.46 16.19 2.68
N THR A 58 -6.66 15.59 1.51
CA THR A 58 -7.03 16.33 0.30
C THR A 58 -8.42 16.94 0.44
N ILE A 59 -9.40 16.19 0.95
CA ILE A 59 -10.76 16.69 1.19
C ILE A 59 -10.74 17.88 2.15
N LEU A 60 -9.99 17.77 3.25
CA LEU A 60 -9.90 18.85 4.24
C LEU A 60 -9.15 20.07 3.72
N ARG A 61 -8.08 19.86 2.94
CA ARG A 61 -7.24 20.94 2.38
C ARG A 61 -7.94 21.74 1.29
N PHE A 62 -8.62 21.05 0.37
CA PHE A 62 -9.31 21.69 -0.76
C PHE A 62 -10.79 21.95 -0.48
N GLN A 63 -11.29 21.55 0.70
CA GLN A 63 -12.67 21.76 1.16
C GLN A 63 -13.75 21.26 0.18
N VAL A 64 -13.48 20.13 -0.49
CA VAL A 64 -14.39 19.56 -1.49
C VAL A 64 -15.26 18.43 -0.95
N ARG A 65 -16.43 18.22 -1.55
CA ARG A 65 -17.25 17.02 -1.30
C ARG A 65 -17.08 16.05 -2.47
N LEU A 66 -16.45 14.92 -2.20
CA LEU A 66 -16.23 13.87 -3.18
C LEU A 66 -17.28 12.75 -3.09
N PRO A 67 -17.81 12.25 -4.21
CA PRO A 67 -18.59 11.01 -4.24
C PRO A 67 -17.67 9.80 -3.96
N TYR A 68 -18.26 8.70 -3.49
CA TYR A 68 -17.49 7.50 -3.14
C TYR A 68 -16.76 6.89 -4.33
N SER A 69 -17.38 6.90 -5.51
CA SER A 69 -16.79 6.39 -6.75
C SER A 69 -15.54 7.17 -7.17
N GLU A 70 -15.58 8.49 -7.07
CA GLU A 70 -14.43 9.34 -7.42
C GLU A 70 -13.29 9.19 -6.41
N ALA A 71 -13.60 9.12 -5.11
CA ALA A 71 -12.60 8.85 -4.09
C ALA A 71 -11.96 7.47 -4.28
N PHE A 72 -12.76 6.44 -4.56
CA PHE A 72 -12.26 5.10 -4.87
C PHE A 72 -11.32 5.13 -6.09
N PHE A 73 -11.74 5.76 -7.18
CA PHE A 73 -10.93 5.86 -8.39
C PHE A 73 -9.61 6.61 -8.15
N LEU A 74 -9.63 7.76 -7.48
CA LEU A 74 -8.42 8.50 -7.13
C LEU A 74 -7.50 7.69 -6.21
N GLY A 75 -8.07 6.95 -5.26
CA GLY A 75 -7.32 6.01 -4.43
C GLY A 75 -6.67 4.90 -5.26
N CYS A 76 -7.38 4.32 -6.24
CA CYS A 76 -6.81 3.32 -7.15
C CYS A 76 -5.63 3.88 -7.96
N VAL A 77 -5.76 5.09 -8.49
CA VAL A 77 -4.66 5.74 -9.23
C VAL A 77 -3.46 6.00 -8.31
N ALA A 78 -3.70 6.44 -7.07
CA ALA A 78 -2.64 6.59 -6.06
C ALA A 78 -1.98 5.26 -5.72
N GLY A 79 -2.76 4.19 -5.58
CA GLY A 79 -2.28 2.82 -5.32
C GLY A 79 -1.41 2.29 -6.45
N MET A 80 -1.85 2.47 -7.70
CA MET A 80 -1.10 2.07 -8.89
C MET A 80 0.22 2.85 -9.00
N ALA A 81 0.18 4.18 -8.85
CA ALA A 81 1.38 5.01 -8.89
C ALA A 81 2.35 4.64 -7.75
N GLY A 82 1.83 4.43 -6.54
CA GLY A 82 2.59 3.99 -5.37
C GLY A 82 3.24 2.63 -5.57
N GLY A 83 2.53 1.66 -6.15
CA GLY A 83 3.05 0.31 -6.43
C GLY A 83 4.17 0.31 -7.49
N VAL A 84 4.00 1.08 -8.57
CA VAL A 84 5.06 1.24 -9.59
C VAL A 84 6.29 1.90 -8.98
N LEU A 85 6.10 2.96 -8.19
CA LEU A 85 7.20 3.66 -7.52
C LEU A 85 7.89 2.79 -6.46
N SER A 86 7.15 2.02 -5.66
CA SER A 86 7.72 1.15 -4.64
C SER A 86 8.59 0.07 -5.24
N GLU A 87 8.16 -0.56 -6.34
CA GLU A 87 8.97 -1.56 -7.05
C GLU A 87 10.20 -0.93 -7.71
N SER A 88 10.06 0.27 -8.29
CA SER A 88 11.20 1.01 -8.86
C SER A 88 12.27 1.30 -7.82
N VAL A 89 11.86 1.78 -6.64
CA VAL A 89 12.79 2.09 -5.55
C VAL A 89 13.37 0.80 -4.94
N THR A 90 12.55 -0.25 -4.80
CA THR A 90 13.02 -1.57 -4.35
C THR A 90 14.10 -2.11 -5.27
N PHE A 91 13.93 -2.01 -6.58
CA PHE A 91 14.94 -2.41 -7.56
C PHE A 91 16.24 -1.62 -7.39
N LEU A 92 16.17 -0.30 -7.22
CA LEU A 92 17.35 0.54 -6.98
C LEU A 92 18.06 0.17 -5.67
N LEU A 93 17.30 -0.08 -4.60
CA LEU A 93 17.83 -0.49 -3.30
C LEU A 93 18.55 -1.83 -3.38
N MET A 94 17.96 -2.80 -4.09
CA MET A 94 18.57 -4.11 -4.30
C MET A 94 19.83 -4.01 -5.17
N GLN A 95 19.81 -3.20 -6.24
CA GLN A 95 20.93 -3.08 -7.18
C GLN A 95 22.11 -2.29 -6.59
N GLN A 96 21.86 -1.20 -5.86
CA GLN A 96 22.91 -0.29 -5.40
C GLN A 96 23.39 -0.58 -3.97
N PHE A 97 22.47 -0.98 -3.08
CA PHE A 97 22.75 -1.11 -1.65
C PHE A 97 22.68 -2.57 -1.16
N ASN A 98 22.36 -3.54 -2.03
CA ASN A 98 22.04 -4.92 -1.67
C ASN A 98 20.97 -5.01 -0.55
N TYR A 99 20.17 -3.96 -0.41
CA TYR A 99 19.12 -3.89 0.60
C TYR A 99 17.82 -4.42 -0.01
N ARG A 100 17.18 -5.36 0.68
CA ARG A 100 15.91 -5.96 0.26
C ARG A 100 14.80 -5.52 1.22
N PRO A 101 13.97 -4.53 0.84
CA PRO A 101 12.80 -4.15 1.60
C PRO A 101 11.95 -5.36 2.05
N GLY A 102 11.53 -5.35 3.31
CA GLY A 102 10.72 -6.43 3.89
C GLY A 102 11.48 -7.63 4.45
N ALA A 103 12.78 -7.78 4.15
CA ALA A 103 13.62 -8.85 4.72
C ALA A 103 13.63 -8.80 6.26
N GLU A 104 13.84 -7.62 6.84
CA GLU A 104 13.87 -7.41 8.29
C GLU A 104 12.52 -7.67 8.95
N SER A 105 11.42 -7.34 8.27
CA SER A 105 10.08 -7.64 8.78
C SER A 105 9.78 -9.12 8.77
N LEU A 106 10.24 -9.82 7.72
CA LEU A 106 10.09 -11.25 7.58
C LEU A 106 10.91 -12.00 8.64
N SER A 107 12.15 -11.57 8.91
CA SER A 107 12.97 -12.17 9.97
C SER A 107 12.33 -11.99 11.34
N LEU A 108 11.77 -10.81 11.66
CA LEU A 108 11.05 -10.57 12.93
C LEU A 108 9.82 -11.48 13.09
N ILE A 109 9.06 -11.71 12.01
CA ILE A 109 7.90 -12.60 12.04
C ILE A 109 8.35 -14.04 12.27
N ILE A 110 9.46 -14.46 11.65
CA ILE A 110 10.00 -15.80 11.80
C ILE A 110 10.54 -16.02 13.21
N ASP A 111 11.27 -15.05 13.77
CA ASP A 111 11.73 -15.09 15.15
C ASP A 111 10.55 -15.24 16.13
N TRP A 112 9.48 -14.46 15.91
CA TRP A 112 8.26 -14.58 16.69
C TRP A 112 7.56 -15.93 16.51
N ALA A 113 7.51 -16.46 15.29
CA ALA A 113 6.93 -17.77 14.99
C ALA A 113 7.74 -18.91 15.64
N LEU A 114 9.08 -18.82 15.63
CA LEU A 114 9.98 -19.75 16.30
C LEU A 114 9.77 -19.76 17.81
N GLU A 115 9.58 -18.59 18.43
CA GLU A 115 9.24 -18.50 19.85
C GLU A 115 7.89 -19.14 20.17
N MET A 116 6.86 -18.88 19.36
CA MET A 116 5.53 -19.49 19.53
C MET A 116 5.53 -21.01 19.31
N ALA A 117 6.46 -21.53 18.50
CA ALA A 117 6.60 -22.95 18.21
C ALA A 117 7.41 -23.71 19.26
N LYS A 118 8.07 -23.03 20.22
CA LYS A 118 8.81 -23.71 21.30
C LYS A 118 7.86 -24.62 22.09
N GLY A 119 8.15 -25.92 22.07
CA GLY A 119 7.36 -26.93 22.76
C GLY A 119 6.10 -27.41 22.01
N LYS A 120 5.91 -27.02 20.74
CA LYS A 120 4.79 -27.46 19.89
C LYS A 120 5.31 -28.09 18.60
N PRO A 121 5.46 -29.43 18.54
CA PRO A 121 6.03 -30.10 17.36
C PRO A 121 5.17 -29.90 16.09
N GLU A 122 3.85 -29.77 16.22
CA GLU A 122 2.94 -29.52 15.09
C GLU A 122 3.17 -28.17 14.37
N LEU A 123 3.66 -27.16 15.10
CA LEU A 123 3.98 -25.84 14.53
C LEU A 123 5.40 -25.81 13.99
N GLN A 124 6.25 -26.73 14.42
CA GLN A 124 7.67 -26.74 14.11
C GLN A 124 7.92 -26.98 12.62
N ASP A 125 7.17 -27.91 12.01
CA ASP A 125 7.22 -28.17 10.56
C ASP A 125 6.81 -26.94 9.73
N GLN A 126 5.78 -26.21 10.18
CA GLN A 126 5.31 -24.98 9.51
C GLN A 126 6.34 -23.86 9.61
N VAL A 127 6.95 -23.71 10.78
CA VAL A 127 7.99 -22.69 10.98
C VAL A 127 9.25 -23.03 10.19
N GLN A 128 9.59 -24.31 10.05
CA GLN A 128 10.74 -24.74 9.26
C GLN A 128 10.52 -24.49 7.76
N ALA A 129 9.29 -24.62 7.27
CA ALA A 129 8.91 -24.19 5.93
C ALA A 129 9.07 -22.66 5.75
N LEU A 130 8.69 -21.86 6.75
CA LEU A 130 8.88 -20.39 6.73
C LEU A 130 10.36 -20.00 6.71
N VAL A 131 11.21 -20.64 7.52
CA VAL A 131 12.66 -20.43 7.53
C VAL A 131 13.29 -20.81 6.18
N THR A 132 12.79 -21.87 5.55
CA THR A 132 13.28 -22.28 4.23
C THR A 132 12.85 -21.28 3.15
N ALA A 133 11.62 -20.75 3.25
CA ALA A 133 11.13 -19.70 2.37
C ALA A 133 11.91 -18.38 2.56
N GLU A 134 12.33 -18.04 3.76
CA GLU A 134 13.21 -16.89 4.03
C GLU A 134 14.55 -17.00 3.34
N LYS A 135 15.18 -18.19 3.40
CA LYS A 135 16.47 -18.43 2.74
C LYS A 135 16.39 -18.39 1.21
N LEU A 136 15.20 -18.64 0.64
CA LEU A 136 14.91 -18.59 -0.80
C LEU A 136 14.43 -17.21 -1.30
N ALA A 137 13.67 -16.48 -0.47
CA ALA A 137 13.78 -15.01 -0.37
C ALA A 137 15.23 -14.70 0.08
N LEU A 138 15.72 -13.51 0.39
CA LEU A 138 17.17 -13.26 0.67
C LEU A 138 18.25 -13.68 -0.37
N ALA A 139 18.16 -14.83 -1.06
CA ALA A 139 19.01 -15.24 -2.15
C ALA A 139 19.07 -14.15 -3.22
N PRO A 140 20.25 -13.87 -3.78
CA PRO A 140 20.45 -12.76 -4.71
C PRO A 140 19.70 -13.03 -6.02
N VAL A 141 18.51 -12.45 -6.14
CA VAL A 141 17.75 -12.47 -7.39
C VAL A 141 18.19 -11.28 -8.23
N LYS A 142 18.88 -11.55 -9.34
CA LYS A 142 19.07 -10.56 -10.40
C LYS A 142 17.76 -10.47 -11.17
N LEU A 143 16.93 -9.47 -10.85
CA LEU A 143 15.70 -9.22 -11.59
C LEU A 143 16.03 -8.74 -13.00
N SER A 144 15.51 -9.42 -14.01
CA SER A 144 15.54 -8.92 -15.39
C SER A 144 14.57 -7.74 -15.54
N PHE A 145 14.78 -6.90 -16.55
CA PHE A 145 13.88 -5.77 -16.84
C PHE A 145 12.42 -6.21 -17.06
N ARG A 146 12.21 -7.40 -17.65
CA ARG A 146 10.88 -7.96 -17.85
C ARG A 146 10.22 -8.34 -16.53
N GLU A 147 10.96 -8.95 -15.61
CA GLU A 147 10.47 -9.30 -14.27
C GLU A 147 10.15 -8.04 -13.45
N LEU A 148 10.99 -7.02 -13.57
CA LEU A 148 10.73 -5.72 -12.95
C LEU A 148 9.39 -5.12 -13.43
N LEU A 149 9.15 -5.10 -14.74
CA LEU A 149 7.88 -4.60 -15.29
C LEU A 149 6.67 -5.44 -14.83
N MET A 150 6.82 -6.77 -14.75
CA MET A 150 5.75 -7.63 -14.23
C MET A 150 5.49 -7.36 -12.74
N ASN A 151 6.52 -7.17 -11.93
CA ASN A 151 6.38 -6.85 -10.51
C ASN A 151 5.71 -5.48 -10.32
N MET A 152 6.11 -4.46 -11.10
CA MET A 152 5.45 -3.15 -11.11
C MET A 152 3.96 -3.27 -11.44
N ALA A 153 3.62 -4.04 -12.47
CA ALA A 153 2.24 -4.25 -12.89
C ALA A 153 1.45 -5.01 -11.80
N PHE A 154 2.03 -6.05 -11.22
CA PHE A 154 1.42 -6.84 -10.17
C PHE A 154 1.19 -6.00 -8.90
N SER A 155 2.22 -5.36 -8.37
CA SER A 155 2.13 -4.51 -7.18
C SER A 155 1.16 -3.35 -7.41
N GLY A 156 1.19 -2.70 -8.58
CA GLY A 156 0.23 -1.66 -8.94
C GLY A 156 -1.22 -2.18 -8.98
N ALA A 157 -1.46 -3.35 -9.57
CA ALA A 157 -2.79 -3.95 -9.67
C ALA A 157 -3.35 -4.39 -8.31
N PHE A 158 -2.50 -4.86 -7.38
CA PHE A 158 -2.92 -5.26 -6.04
C PHE A 158 -3.08 -4.06 -5.10
N TYR A 159 -2.22 -3.05 -5.21
CA TYR A 159 -2.29 -1.88 -4.33
C TYR A 159 -3.45 -0.97 -4.69
N ALA A 160 -3.78 -0.82 -5.98
CA ALA A 160 -4.88 0.00 -6.46
C ALA A 160 -6.21 -0.25 -5.72
N PRO A 161 -6.81 -1.45 -5.71
CA PRO A 161 -8.09 -1.67 -5.04
C PRO A 161 -8.01 -1.44 -3.53
N MET A 162 -6.90 -1.78 -2.86
CA MET A 162 -6.73 -1.58 -1.42
C MET A 162 -6.68 -0.09 -1.05
N THR A 163 -5.90 0.70 -1.80
CA THR A 163 -5.85 2.16 -1.64
C THR A 163 -7.20 2.80 -2.00
N GLY A 164 -7.87 2.31 -3.04
CA GLY A 164 -9.23 2.73 -3.42
C GLY A 164 -10.25 2.52 -2.31
N LEU A 165 -10.25 1.36 -1.67
CA LEU A 165 -11.12 1.08 -0.52
C LEU A 165 -10.82 2.01 0.66
N GLY A 166 -9.53 2.24 0.94
CA GLY A 166 -9.09 3.20 1.98
C GLY A 166 -9.58 4.62 1.70
N ALA A 167 -9.54 5.05 0.44
CA ALA A 167 -10.03 6.34 -0.01
C ALA A 167 -11.55 6.50 0.16
N ALA A 168 -12.33 5.49 -0.25
CA ALA A 168 -13.78 5.47 -0.05
C ALA A 168 -14.14 5.48 1.44
N TYR A 169 -13.38 4.77 2.27
CA TYR A 169 -13.54 4.78 3.72
C TYR A 169 -13.31 6.17 4.33
N ALA A 170 -12.33 6.95 3.84
CA ALA A 170 -12.12 8.33 4.29
C ALA A 170 -13.36 9.20 4.06
N VAL A 171 -13.97 9.11 2.87
CA VAL A 171 -15.22 9.83 2.56
C VAL A 171 -16.35 9.39 3.49
N LEU A 172 -16.49 8.09 3.75
CA LEU A 172 -17.50 7.54 4.64
C LEU A 172 -17.34 8.10 6.06
N ARG A 173 -16.10 8.09 6.57
CA ARG A 173 -15.78 8.61 7.91
C ARG A 173 -16.08 10.10 8.02
N LEU A 174 -15.71 10.89 7.02
CA LEU A 174 -15.97 12.34 7.00
C LEU A 174 -17.47 12.65 6.92
N LYS A 175 -18.22 11.94 6.06
CA LYS A 175 -19.69 12.09 5.99
C LYS A 175 -20.37 11.72 7.30
N ARG A 176 -19.89 10.69 8.01
CA ARG A 176 -20.41 10.32 9.34
C ARG A 176 -20.10 11.39 10.39
N LYS A 177 -18.91 12.00 10.37
CA LYS A 177 -18.55 13.10 11.28
C LYS A 177 -19.44 14.33 11.04
N ALA A 178 -19.65 14.70 9.78
CA ALA A 178 -20.48 15.85 9.41
C ALA A 178 -21.97 15.70 9.74
N LYS A 179 -22.47 14.48 9.98
CA LYS A 179 -23.84 14.22 10.44
C LYS A 179 -24.01 14.29 11.96
N LYS A 180 -22.92 14.27 12.71
CA LYS A 180 -22.91 14.21 14.18
C LYS A 180 -22.61 15.56 14.85
N GLY A 181 -22.11 16.54 14.09
CA GLY A 181 -21.96 17.93 14.51
C GLY A 181 -23.05 18.77 13.87
#